data_AF-A0A250IWM8-F1
#
_entry.id   AF-A0A250IWM8-F1
#
_cell.length_a   1.000
_cell.length_b   1.000
_cell.length_c   1.000
_cell.angle_alpha   90.00
_cell.angle_beta   90.00
_cell.angle_gamma   90.00
#
_symmetry.space_group_name_H-M   'P 1'
#
loop_
_entity.id
_entity.type
_entity.pdbx_description
1 polymer ?
#
loop_
_entity_poly.entity_id
_entity_poly.type
_entity_poly.pdbx_seq_one_letter_code
_entity_poly.pdbx_strand_id
1 'polypeptide(L)'
;MTIFDQIIEAQELLGKSREHAQSLKEKELFLLAIDALWFVWRNGQSHEFESYRKDVESKAPDRVIATFNTRDEAYSWLGIEPKPSDLAYVLIADEYHVIMTSRDGKRSSLVPHPALELHIEEMMRDGLPPAAAIFNTREEADTWFDSQAEPPVQTVIQIGGERYLAVYYRNINHRAIYPFSIARRLEKKEGPGE
;
A
#
# COMPACT_ATOMS: atom_id res chain seq x y z
N MET A 1 17.20 -3.79 16.84
CA MET A 1 16.34 -4.95 17.10
C MET A 1 15.88 -5.46 15.76
N THR A 2 16.13 -6.73 15.45
CA THR A 2 15.71 -7.33 14.18
C THR A 2 14.22 -7.62 14.19
N ILE A 3 13.62 -7.88 13.02
CA ILE A 3 12.22 -8.34 12.97
C ILE A 3 12.03 -9.66 13.73
N PHE A 4 13.05 -10.52 13.77
CA PHE A 4 13.02 -11.77 14.53
C PHE A 4 12.95 -11.53 16.03
N ASP A 5 13.79 -10.63 16.55
CA ASP A 5 13.76 -10.26 17.97
C ASP A 5 12.39 -9.68 18.35
N GLN A 6 11.85 -8.80 17.50
CA GLN A 6 10.52 -8.21 17.68
C GLN A 6 9.40 -9.26 17.70
N ILE A 7 9.46 -10.27 16.82
CA ILE A 7 8.47 -11.35 16.78
C ILE A 7 8.54 -12.18 18.07
N ILE A 8 9.74 -12.54 18.53
CA ILE A 8 9.93 -13.33 19.76
C ILE A 8 9.41 -12.54 20.98
N GLU A 9 9.83 -11.28 21.14
CA GLU A 9 9.40 -10.44 22.25
C GLU A 9 7.88 -10.23 22.26
N ALA A 10 7.27 -10.01 21.09
CA ALA A 10 5.82 -9.89 20.97
C ALA A 10 5.11 -11.19 21.40
N GLN A 11 5.63 -12.36 21.01
CA GLN A 11 5.09 -13.65 21.43
C GLN A 11 5.21 -13.87 22.94
N GLU A 12 6.32 -13.49 23.56
CA GLU A 12 6.48 -13.58 25.01
C GLU A 12 5.49 -12.70 25.76
N LEU A 13 5.27 -11.47 25.28
CA LEU A 13 4.27 -10.56 25.85
C LEU A 13 2.85 -11.10 25.71
N LEU A 14 2.50 -11.65 24.54
CA LEU A 14 1.22 -12.30 24.31
C LEU A 14 1.05 -13.56 25.18
N GLY A 15 2.11 -14.35 25.36
CA GLY A 15 2.12 -15.53 26.21
C GLY A 15 1.86 -15.20 27.67
N LYS A 16 2.54 -14.17 28.21
CA LYS A 16 2.27 -13.64 29.56
C LYS A 16 0.84 -13.15 29.67
N SER A 17 0.36 -12.38 28.69
CA SER A 17 -1.02 -11.84 28.71
C SER A 17 -2.07 -12.96 28.71
N ARG A 18 -1.80 -14.04 27.96
CA ARG A 18 -2.63 -15.24 27.93
C ARG A 18 -2.70 -15.97 29.27
N GLU A 19 -1.59 -16.06 30.01
CA GLU A 19 -1.60 -16.70 31.35
C GLU A 19 -2.50 -15.95 32.33
N HIS A 20 -2.51 -14.61 32.25
CA HIS A 20 -3.27 -13.73 33.14
C HIS A 20 -4.72 -13.46 32.68
N ALA A 21 -5.08 -13.86 31.46
CA ALA A 21 -6.42 -13.69 30.91
C ALA A 21 -7.49 -14.43 31.73
N GLN A 22 -8.64 -13.79 31.94
CA GLN A 22 -9.69 -14.28 32.85
C GLN A 22 -10.70 -15.19 32.14
N SER A 23 -10.89 -14.99 30.85
CA SER A 23 -11.81 -15.80 30.05
C SER A 23 -11.07 -16.79 29.14
N LEU A 24 -11.69 -17.93 28.88
CA LEU A 24 -11.19 -18.88 27.88
C LEU A 24 -11.09 -18.22 26.50
N LYS A 25 -12.07 -17.34 26.17
CA LYS A 25 -12.11 -16.66 24.88
C LYS A 25 -10.90 -15.75 24.66
N GLU A 26 -10.50 -14.98 25.66
CA GLU A 26 -9.28 -14.16 25.57
C GLU A 26 -8.03 -15.03 25.40
N LYS A 27 -7.95 -16.16 26.12
CA LYS A 27 -6.81 -17.08 25.98
C LYS A 27 -6.67 -17.64 24.57
N GLU A 28 -7.79 -17.93 23.91
CA GLU A 28 -7.83 -18.37 22.51
C GLU A 28 -7.41 -17.25 21.55
N LEU A 29 -7.82 -16.00 21.79
CA LEU A 29 -7.43 -14.87 20.94
C LEU A 29 -5.93 -14.57 21.03
N PHE A 30 -5.34 -14.63 22.22
CA PHE A 30 -3.89 -14.50 22.36
C PHE A 30 -3.14 -15.64 21.69
N LEU A 31 -3.65 -16.87 21.79
CA LEU A 31 -3.04 -18.01 21.09
C LEU A 31 -3.10 -17.84 19.57
N LEU A 32 -4.23 -17.38 19.03
CA LEU A 32 -4.38 -17.07 17.61
C LEU A 32 -3.33 -16.04 17.13
N ALA A 33 -3.10 -14.98 17.92
CA ALA A 33 -2.09 -13.98 17.60
C ALA A 33 -0.66 -14.56 17.62
N ILE A 34 -0.35 -15.40 18.61
CA ILE A 34 0.94 -16.10 18.69
C ILE A 34 1.14 -17.03 17.48
N ASP A 35 0.11 -17.79 17.11
CA ASP A 35 0.13 -18.71 15.98
C ASP A 35 0.29 -17.96 14.65
N ALA A 36 -0.32 -16.78 14.50
CA ALA A 36 -0.13 -15.93 13.32
C ALA A 36 1.33 -15.45 13.20
N LEU A 37 1.95 -15.02 14.30
CA LEU A 37 3.37 -14.64 14.32
C LEU A 37 4.28 -15.82 13.99
N TRP A 38 3.96 -17.01 14.51
CA TRP A 38 4.66 -18.25 14.15
C TRP A 38 4.48 -18.61 12.69
N PHE A 39 3.28 -18.44 12.13
CA PHE A 39 3.00 -18.71 10.73
C PHE A 39 3.87 -17.83 9.83
N VAL A 40 3.92 -16.52 10.09
CA VAL A 40 4.78 -15.59 9.34
C VAL A 40 6.24 -16.04 9.38
N TRP A 41 6.75 -16.39 10.57
CA TRP A 41 8.14 -16.82 10.71
C TRP A 41 8.40 -18.18 10.02
N ARG A 42 7.62 -19.20 10.34
CA ARG A 42 7.85 -20.59 9.86
C ARG A 42 7.70 -20.73 8.35
N ASN A 43 6.94 -19.84 7.72
CA ASN A 43 6.81 -19.78 6.26
C ASN A 43 7.83 -18.86 5.59
N GLY A 44 8.81 -18.34 6.34
CA GLY A 44 9.88 -17.49 5.80
C GLY A 44 9.43 -16.08 5.41
N GLN A 45 8.24 -15.63 5.84
CA GLN A 45 7.63 -14.35 5.47
C GLN A 45 8.07 -13.18 6.36
N SER A 46 9.11 -13.36 7.18
CA SER A 46 9.55 -12.36 8.16
C SER A 46 10.06 -11.07 7.50
N HIS A 47 10.75 -11.17 6.37
CA HIS A 47 11.27 -10.00 5.65
C HIS A 47 10.15 -9.24 4.92
N GLU A 48 9.20 -9.94 4.33
CA GLU A 48 8.00 -9.34 3.73
C GLU A 48 7.15 -8.64 4.79
N PHE A 49 7.03 -9.24 5.98
CA PHE A 49 6.34 -8.62 7.11
C PHE A 49 7.08 -7.37 7.61
N GLU A 50 8.41 -7.39 7.68
CA GLU A 50 9.21 -6.21 7.99
C GLU A 50 8.99 -5.10 6.96
N SER A 51 9.00 -5.44 5.66
CA SER A 51 8.72 -4.48 4.58
C SER A 51 7.31 -3.91 4.71
N TYR A 52 6.31 -4.75 4.97
CA TYR A 52 4.94 -4.31 5.18
C TYR A 52 4.83 -3.30 6.33
N ARG A 53 5.52 -3.56 7.45
CA ARG A 53 5.56 -2.61 8.57
C ARG A 53 6.18 -1.26 8.19
N LYS A 54 7.28 -1.27 7.43
CA LYS A 54 7.90 -0.04 6.93
C LYS A 54 6.96 0.74 6.02
N ASP A 55 6.13 0.05 5.24
CA ASP A 55 5.15 0.70 4.36
C ASP A 55 4.01 1.32 5.19
N VAL A 56 3.48 0.60 6.19
CA VAL A 56 2.45 1.13 7.11
C VAL A 56 2.95 2.37 7.88
N GLU A 57 4.20 2.38 8.31
CA GLU A 57 4.79 3.49 9.05
C GLU A 57 5.12 4.71 8.16
N SER A 58 5.23 4.52 6.84
CA SER A 58 5.75 5.54 5.90
C SER A 58 4.81 6.71 5.63
N LYS A 59 3.53 6.62 6.01
CA LYS A 59 2.47 7.58 5.63
C LYS A 59 2.45 7.86 4.12
N ALA A 60 2.86 6.89 3.30
CA ALA A 60 2.79 6.94 1.84
C ALA A 60 1.44 6.37 1.36
N PRO A 61 1.11 6.48 0.06
CA PRO A 61 -0.08 5.83 -0.49
C PRO A 61 -0.09 4.33 -0.22
N ASP A 62 -1.29 3.75 -0.20
CA ASP A 62 -1.48 2.34 0.11
C ASP A 62 -0.59 1.42 -0.73
N ARG A 63 -0.06 0.39 -0.07
CA ARG A 63 0.82 -0.61 -0.67
C ARG A 63 0.09 -1.34 -1.81
N VAL A 64 0.75 -1.42 -2.97
CA VAL A 64 0.29 -2.17 -4.14
C VAL A 64 1.12 -3.42 -4.32
N ILE A 65 0.51 -4.52 -4.76
CA ILE A 65 1.20 -5.83 -4.91
C ILE A 65 1.58 -6.17 -6.34
N ALA A 66 1.05 -5.45 -7.32
CA ALA A 66 1.36 -5.59 -8.73
C ALA A 66 1.00 -4.31 -9.51
N THR A 67 1.57 -4.16 -10.71
CA THR A 67 1.26 -3.10 -11.66
C THR A 67 1.09 -3.68 -13.06
N PHE A 68 0.18 -3.12 -13.84
CA PHE A 68 -0.17 -3.54 -15.19
C PHE A 68 -0.39 -2.33 -16.09
N ASN A 69 -0.07 -2.45 -17.37
CA ASN A 69 -0.35 -1.38 -18.34
C ASN A 69 -1.82 -1.40 -18.77
N THR A 70 -2.43 -2.59 -18.81
CA THR A 70 -3.79 -2.78 -19.31
C THR A 70 -4.65 -3.61 -18.36
N ARG A 71 -5.98 -3.44 -18.49
CA ARG A 71 -6.95 -4.27 -17.76
C ARG A 71 -6.84 -5.74 -18.14
N ASP A 72 -6.59 -6.04 -19.41
CA ASP A 72 -6.50 -7.43 -19.89
C ASP A 72 -5.31 -8.16 -19.27
N GLU A 73 -4.16 -7.48 -19.15
CA GLU A 73 -2.99 -7.99 -18.42
C GLU A 73 -3.34 -8.27 -16.94
N ALA A 74 -4.00 -7.31 -16.29
CA ALA A 74 -4.35 -7.42 -14.88
C ALA A 74 -5.34 -8.56 -14.62
N TYR A 75 -6.37 -8.73 -15.46
CA TYR A 75 -7.34 -9.82 -15.35
C TYR A 75 -6.72 -11.18 -15.70
N SER A 76 -5.77 -11.22 -16.63
CA SER A 76 -5.01 -12.44 -16.92
C SER A 76 -4.18 -12.86 -15.71
N TRP A 77 -3.52 -11.91 -15.05
CA TRP A 77 -2.78 -12.16 -13.81
C TRP A 77 -3.67 -12.60 -12.64
N LEU A 78 -4.87 -12.02 -12.51
CA LEU A 78 -5.82 -12.37 -11.44
C LEU A 78 -6.28 -13.84 -11.50
N GLY A 79 -6.22 -14.46 -12.68
CA GLY A 79 -6.55 -15.87 -12.89
C GLY A 79 -5.41 -16.86 -12.58
N ILE A 80 -4.20 -16.39 -12.24
CA ILE A 80 -3.04 -17.24 -11.97
C ILE A 80 -3.10 -17.77 -10.52
N GLU A 81 -2.69 -19.03 -10.33
CA GLU A 81 -2.50 -19.63 -9.00
C GLU A 81 -1.04 -19.46 -8.52
N PRO A 82 -0.80 -19.16 -7.23
CA PRO A 82 -1.79 -18.96 -6.17
C PRO A 82 -2.57 -17.64 -6.32
N LYS A 83 -3.85 -17.65 -5.95
CA LYS A 83 -4.68 -16.44 -5.99
C LYS A 83 -4.07 -15.29 -5.19
N PRO A 84 -4.10 -14.07 -5.76
CA PRO A 84 -3.74 -12.86 -5.02
C PRO A 84 -4.59 -12.68 -3.76
N SER A 85 -4.04 -11.98 -2.76
CA SER A 85 -4.76 -11.67 -1.52
C SER A 85 -5.96 -10.78 -1.77
N ASP A 86 -7.08 -11.10 -1.10
CA ASP A 86 -8.27 -10.26 -1.09
C ASP A 86 -7.95 -8.89 -0.47
N LEU A 87 -8.61 -7.84 -0.96
CA LEU A 87 -8.41 -6.44 -0.58
C LEU A 87 -7.00 -5.87 -0.85
N ALA A 88 -6.12 -6.61 -1.53
CA ALA A 88 -4.85 -6.07 -1.97
C ALA A 88 -5.07 -5.06 -3.12
N TYR A 89 -4.23 -4.02 -3.16
CA TYR A 89 -4.23 -3.05 -4.25
C TYR A 89 -3.29 -3.46 -5.38
N VAL A 90 -3.68 -3.13 -6.61
CA VAL A 90 -2.85 -3.17 -7.80
C VAL A 90 -2.96 -1.85 -8.56
N LEU A 91 -1.99 -1.57 -9.42
CA LEU A 91 -2.07 -0.47 -10.36
C LEU A 91 -2.42 -0.99 -11.75
N ILE A 92 -3.34 -0.31 -12.43
CA ILE A 92 -3.64 -0.54 -13.84
C ILE A 92 -3.52 0.80 -14.54
N ALA A 93 -2.54 0.96 -15.43
CA ALA A 93 -2.15 2.24 -16.01
C ALA A 93 -1.93 3.31 -14.91
N ASP A 94 -1.20 2.92 -13.86
CA ASP A 94 -0.95 3.71 -12.65
C ASP A 94 -2.19 4.09 -11.82
N GLU A 95 -3.40 3.62 -12.16
CA GLU A 95 -4.60 3.86 -11.35
C GLU A 95 -4.86 2.73 -10.34
N TYR A 96 -5.22 3.10 -9.12
CA TYR A 96 -5.50 2.16 -8.03
C TYR A 96 -6.74 1.32 -8.31
N HIS A 97 -6.58 0.01 -8.18
CA HIS A 97 -7.66 -0.96 -8.18
C HIS A 97 -7.52 -1.89 -6.97
N VAL A 98 -8.62 -2.20 -6.30
CA VAL A 98 -8.67 -3.17 -5.21
C VAL A 98 -9.15 -4.52 -5.73
N ILE A 99 -8.52 -5.59 -5.27
CA ILE A 99 -8.97 -6.96 -5.51
C ILE A 99 -10.15 -7.23 -4.58
N MET A 100 -11.30 -7.57 -5.16
CA MET A 100 -12.47 -8.02 -4.40
C MET A 100 -12.80 -9.45 -4.78
N THR A 101 -12.63 -10.36 -3.83
CA THR A 101 -12.93 -11.77 -3.99
C THR A 101 -14.32 -12.07 -3.43
N SER A 102 -15.09 -12.85 -4.16
CA SER A 102 -16.40 -13.31 -3.72
C SER A 102 -16.28 -14.14 -2.44
N ARG A 103 -17.34 -14.17 -1.64
CA ARG A 103 -17.36 -14.92 -0.37
C ARG A 103 -17.03 -16.42 -0.53
N ASP A 104 -17.34 -17.00 -1.70
CA ASP A 104 -17.03 -18.40 -2.01
C ASP A 104 -15.57 -18.61 -2.51
N GLY A 105 -14.78 -17.55 -2.61
CA GLY A 105 -13.38 -17.57 -3.05
C GLY A 105 -13.20 -17.84 -4.55
N LYS A 106 -14.28 -17.96 -5.33
CA LYS A 106 -14.20 -18.46 -6.71
C LYS A 106 -14.04 -17.37 -7.76
N ARG A 107 -14.49 -16.15 -7.47
CA ARG A 107 -14.48 -15.03 -8.40
C ARG A 107 -13.72 -13.89 -7.76
N SER A 108 -12.87 -13.23 -8.54
CA SER A 108 -12.21 -12.01 -8.13
C SER A 108 -12.44 -10.95 -9.20
N SER A 109 -12.61 -9.70 -8.77
CA SER A 109 -12.73 -8.55 -9.66
C SER A 109 -11.74 -7.47 -9.26
N LEU A 110 -11.35 -6.65 -10.23
CA LEU A 110 -10.50 -5.48 -10.04
C LEU A 110 -11.38 -4.24 -10.08
N VAL A 111 -11.58 -3.61 -8.92
CA VAL A 111 -12.49 -2.47 -8.76
C VAL A 111 -11.66 -1.20 -8.61
N PRO A 112 -11.87 -0.15 -9.43
CA PRO A 112 -11.20 1.14 -9.25
C PRO A 112 -11.44 1.66 -7.83
N HIS A 113 -10.38 2.10 -7.15
CA HIS A 113 -10.43 2.53 -5.77
C HIS A 113 -9.77 3.90 -5.58
N PRO A 114 -10.41 4.85 -4.88
CA PRO A 114 -9.89 6.22 -4.75
C PRO A 114 -8.78 6.39 -3.70
N ALA A 115 -7.97 5.35 -3.46
CA ALA A 115 -7.00 5.35 -2.34
C ALA A 115 -5.99 6.50 -2.48
N LEU A 116 -5.50 6.71 -3.70
CA LEU A 116 -4.54 7.76 -4.00
C LEU A 116 -5.16 9.16 -3.95
N GLU A 117 -6.37 9.32 -4.47
CA GLU A 117 -7.09 10.60 -4.40
C GLU A 117 -7.33 11.02 -2.95
N LEU A 118 -7.79 10.10 -2.10
CA LEU A 118 -8.00 10.34 -0.67
C LEU A 118 -6.69 10.65 0.05
N HIS A 119 -5.61 9.97 -0.32
CA HIS A 119 -4.28 10.24 0.24
C HIS A 119 -3.79 11.66 -0.08
N ILE A 120 -3.92 12.08 -1.34
CA ILE A 120 -3.51 13.44 -1.75
C ILE A 120 -4.42 14.50 -1.11
N GLU A 121 -5.72 14.25 -1.01
CA GLU A 121 -6.66 15.14 -0.31
C GLU A 121 -6.26 15.33 1.16
N GLU A 122 -5.96 14.23 1.86
CA GLU A 122 -5.46 14.26 3.25
C GLU A 122 -4.15 15.07 3.36
N MET A 123 -3.21 14.85 2.44
CA MET A 123 -1.96 15.63 2.39
C MET A 123 -2.19 17.13 2.19
N MET A 124 -3.27 17.51 1.51
CA MET A 124 -3.61 18.91 1.20
C MET A 124 -4.46 19.58 2.29
N ARG A 125 -4.91 18.84 3.31
CA ARG A 125 -5.83 19.34 4.35
C ARG A 125 -5.30 20.59 5.06
N ASP A 126 -4.01 20.62 5.36
CA ASP A 126 -3.35 21.73 6.05
C ASP A 126 -2.68 22.74 5.09
N GLY A 127 -3.02 22.66 3.80
CA GLY A 127 -2.44 23.45 2.72
C GLY A 127 -1.54 22.62 1.80
N LEU A 128 -1.08 23.26 0.72
CA LEU A 128 -0.21 22.62 -0.26
C LEU A 128 1.16 22.30 0.35
N PRO A 129 1.56 21.01 0.40
CA PRO A 129 2.87 20.63 0.89
C PRO A 129 3.99 21.28 0.07
N PRO A 130 5.14 21.61 0.69
CA PRO A 130 6.30 22.10 -0.03
C PRO A 130 6.87 21.01 -0.95
N ALA A 131 7.32 21.39 -2.16
CA ALA A 131 8.03 20.45 -3.02
C ALA A 131 9.50 20.38 -2.63
N ALA A 132 10.03 19.16 -2.63
CA ALA A 132 11.44 18.88 -2.41
C ALA A 132 12.29 19.08 -3.67
N ALA A 133 11.68 18.99 -4.86
CA ALA A 133 12.33 19.21 -6.15
C ALA A 133 11.39 19.92 -7.13
N ILE A 134 11.97 20.69 -8.06
CA ILE A 134 11.24 21.49 -9.04
C ILE A 134 11.83 21.22 -10.42
N PHE A 135 10.96 20.91 -11.38
CA PHE A 135 11.29 20.60 -12.76
C PHE A 135 10.44 21.45 -13.71
N ASN A 136 10.97 21.71 -14.90
CA ASN A 136 10.21 22.41 -15.93
C ASN A 136 9.32 21.43 -16.70
N THR A 137 9.81 20.22 -16.94
CA THR A 137 9.09 19.21 -17.74
C THR A 137 8.94 17.87 -17.02
N ARG A 138 8.06 17.03 -17.55
CA ARG A 138 7.80 15.70 -17.00
C ARG A 138 9.00 14.78 -17.21
N GLU A 139 9.64 14.87 -18.36
CA GLU A 139 10.81 14.07 -18.74
C GLU A 139 12.00 14.33 -17.80
N GLU A 140 12.21 15.59 -17.39
CA GLU A 140 13.23 15.94 -16.39
C GLU A 140 12.94 15.27 -15.04
N ALA A 141 11.68 15.29 -14.61
CA ALA A 141 11.25 14.69 -13.35
C ALA A 141 11.38 13.16 -13.37
N ASP A 142 10.97 12.51 -14.46
CA ASP A 142 11.09 11.07 -14.63
C ASP A 142 12.58 10.66 -14.64
N THR A 143 13.44 11.38 -15.37
CA THR A 143 14.90 11.14 -15.38
C THR A 143 15.51 11.27 -13.99
N TRP A 144 15.11 12.30 -13.23
CA TRP A 144 15.54 12.47 -11.84
C TRP A 144 15.08 11.31 -10.95
N PHE A 145 13.85 10.83 -11.12
CA PHE A 145 13.29 9.79 -10.28
C PHE A 145 13.92 8.41 -10.58
N ASP A 146 14.20 8.14 -11.84
CA ASP A 146 14.86 6.92 -12.31
C ASP A 146 16.34 6.88 -11.95
N SER A 147 17.01 8.04 -11.84
CA SER A 147 18.41 8.11 -11.43
C SER A 147 18.66 7.72 -9.97
N GLN A 148 17.61 7.67 -9.15
CA GLN A 148 17.71 7.33 -7.74
C GLN A 148 17.71 5.80 -7.53
N ALA A 149 18.79 5.29 -6.94
CA ALA A 149 18.92 3.88 -6.60
C ALA A 149 17.86 3.44 -5.57
N GLU A 150 17.69 4.22 -4.51
CA GLU A 150 16.64 4.03 -3.49
C GLU A 150 15.97 5.38 -3.19
N PRO A 151 14.96 5.79 -3.97
CA PRO A 151 14.26 7.02 -3.70
C PRO A 151 13.41 6.91 -2.42
N PRO A 152 13.04 8.04 -1.79
CA PRO A 152 12.04 8.05 -0.73
C PRO A 152 10.72 7.42 -1.19
N VAL A 153 9.99 6.79 -0.25
CA VAL A 153 8.71 6.11 -0.53
C VAL A 153 7.69 7.03 -1.20
N GLN A 154 7.70 8.29 -0.80
CA GLN A 154 7.00 9.35 -1.51
C GLN A 154 7.81 10.65 -1.44
N THR A 155 7.66 11.51 -2.44
CA THR A 155 8.24 12.85 -2.47
C THR A 155 7.31 13.78 -3.22
N VAL A 156 7.00 14.93 -2.61
CA VAL A 156 6.28 16.00 -3.31
C VAL A 156 7.25 16.75 -4.20
N ILE A 157 6.93 16.86 -5.48
CA ILE A 157 7.71 17.59 -6.48
C ILE A 157 6.83 18.61 -7.19
N GLN A 158 7.46 19.51 -7.94
CA GLN A 158 6.78 20.46 -8.80
C GLN A 158 7.22 20.26 -10.24
N ILE A 159 6.26 20.20 -11.17
CA ILE A 159 6.53 20.10 -12.61
C ILE A 159 5.72 21.20 -13.28
N GLY A 160 6.38 22.12 -13.99
CA GLY A 160 5.69 23.19 -14.74
C GLY A 160 4.78 24.08 -13.88
N GLY A 161 5.04 24.18 -12.57
CA GLY A 161 4.21 24.96 -11.63
C GLY A 161 3.11 24.18 -10.91
N GLU A 162 2.81 22.95 -11.31
CA GLU A 162 1.84 22.08 -10.64
C GLU A 162 2.53 21.12 -9.65
N ARG A 163 1.85 20.77 -8.56
CA ARG A 163 2.33 19.80 -7.56
C ARG A 163 2.04 18.37 -8.00
N TYR A 164 3.04 17.52 -7.81
CA TYR A 164 2.95 16.09 -8.06
C TYR A 164 3.48 15.30 -6.86
N LEU A 165 2.95 14.10 -6.68
CA LEU A 165 3.44 13.11 -5.73
C LEU A 165 4.22 12.05 -6.51
N ALA A 166 5.55 12.04 -6.38
CA ALA A 166 6.38 10.93 -6.82
C ALA A 166 6.32 9.82 -5.76
N VAL A 167 5.97 8.60 -6.15
CA VAL A 167 5.75 7.46 -5.25
C VAL A 167 6.60 6.28 -5.71
N TYR A 168 7.30 5.67 -4.76
CA TYR A 168 8.11 4.48 -4.99
C TYR A 168 7.57 3.28 -4.22
N TYR A 169 7.01 2.33 -4.97
CA TYR A 169 6.50 1.06 -4.45
C TYR A 169 7.63 0.03 -4.41
N ARG A 170 8.41 0.07 -3.32
CA ARG A 170 9.61 -0.76 -3.09
C ARG A 170 9.39 -2.25 -3.38
N ASN A 171 8.27 -2.80 -2.94
CA ASN A 171 7.98 -4.23 -3.03
C ASN A 171 7.78 -4.74 -4.47
N ILE A 172 7.42 -3.87 -5.41
CA ILE A 172 7.30 -4.18 -6.84
C ILE A 172 8.29 -3.40 -7.70
N ASN A 173 9.21 -2.65 -7.07
CA ASN A 173 10.13 -1.73 -7.71
C ASN A 173 9.45 -0.81 -8.76
N HIS A 174 8.27 -0.29 -8.44
CA HIS A 174 7.50 0.56 -9.34
C HIS A 174 7.60 2.03 -8.93
N ARG A 175 7.74 2.90 -9.94
CA ARG A 175 7.84 4.36 -9.78
C ARG A 175 6.67 4.98 -10.53
N ALA A 176 5.92 5.86 -9.86
CA ALA A 176 4.84 6.61 -10.47
C ALA A 176 4.84 8.05 -9.96
N ILE A 177 4.40 8.99 -10.80
CA ILE A 177 4.30 10.40 -10.44
C ILE A 177 2.89 10.88 -10.75
N TYR A 178 2.17 11.29 -9.71
CA TYR A 178 0.74 11.60 -9.73
C TYR A 178 0.49 13.09 -9.56
N PRO A 179 -0.32 13.74 -10.41
CA PRO A 179 -0.65 15.14 -10.21
C PRO A 179 -1.57 15.30 -9.02
N PHE A 180 -1.40 16.36 -8.23
CA PHE A 180 -2.29 16.67 -7.10
C PHE A 180 -3.74 16.94 -7.56
N SER A 181 -3.92 17.33 -8.81
CA SER A 181 -5.25 17.57 -9.40
C SER A 181 -6.16 16.34 -9.46
N ILE A 182 -5.64 15.11 -9.26
CA ILE A 182 -6.50 13.92 -9.16
C ILE A 182 -7.43 13.95 -7.94
N ALA A 183 -7.07 14.64 -6.85
CA ALA A 183 -7.95 14.79 -5.69
C ALA A 183 -9.29 15.45 -6.07
N ARG A 184 -9.32 16.31 -7.09
CA ARG A 184 -10.56 16.93 -7.61
C ARG A 184 -11.54 15.93 -8.23
N ARG A 185 -11.10 14.70 -8.53
CA ARG A 185 -11.99 13.63 -9.01
C ARG A 185 -12.99 13.19 -7.93
N LEU A 186 -12.66 13.39 -6.64
CA LEU A 186 -13.56 13.12 -5.51
C LEU A 186 -14.72 14.13 -5.50
N GLU A 187 -14.42 15.41 -5.64
CA GLU A 187 -15.42 16.50 -5.69
C GLU A 187 -16.46 16.27 -6.80
N LYS A 188 -16.05 15.72 -7.96
CA LYS A 188 -16.95 15.39 -9.07
C LYS A 188 -17.85 14.19 -8.80
N LYS A 189 -17.45 13.26 -7.93
CA LYS A 189 -18.26 12.10 -7.54
C LYS A 189 -19.28 12.44 -6.44
N GLU A 190 -19.06 13.53 -5.70
CA GLU A 190 -19.95 14.02 -4.65
C GLU A 190 -20.94 15.10 -5.13
N GLY A 191 -20.85 15.55 -6.39
CA GLY A 191 -21.89 16.37 -7.05
C GLY A 191 -23.20 15.58 -7.23
N PRO A 192 -24.37 16.24 -7.35
CA PRO A 192 -25.66 15.57 -7.25
C PRO A 192 -25.79 14.48 -8.31
N GLY A 193 -25.83 13.23 -7.85
CA GLY A 193 -26.21 12.10 -8.69
C GLY A 193 -27.62 12.33 -9.21
N GLU A 194 -27.75 12.29 -10.54
CA GLU A 194 -29.04 12.09 -11.21
C GLU A 194 -29.58 10.68 -10.95
#